data_AF-A0A7V8TUY1-F1
#
_entry.id   AF-A0A7V8TUY1-F1
#
_cell.length_a   1.000
_cell.length_b   1.000
_cell.length_c   1.000
_cell.angle_alpha   90.00
_cell.angle_beta   90.00
_cell.angle_gamma   90.00
#
_symmetry.space_group_name_H-M   'P 1'
#
loop_
_entity.id
_entity.type
_entity.pdbx_description
1 polymer ?
#
loop_
_entity_poly.entity_id
_entity_poly.type
_entity_poly.pdbx_seq_one_letter_code
_entity_poly.pdbx_strand_id
1 'polypeptide(L)'
;MKKIILTILLLFCAQVSLANSVIDNLKEKKKKSYLDFILLKIETKLIQRHSLLGSQPLALRIQYQNVGSQIEFNEEESKIIITIIAIMDKKRYAEKKYKPKISDCNIIRNLLLYGKYGYNLIFQKRNKYLTNEDMEELYVTRFLSNLSLSDKEINYLLKNTFVEAKIIDTLRGNDIFCEGNVARDLK
;
A
#
# COMPACT_ATOMS: atom_id res chain seq x y z
N MET A 1 36.19 1.31 -46.41
CA MET A 1 35.18 2.20 -45.79
C MET A 1 33.74 1.77 -46.10
N LYS A 2 33.31 1.63 -47.37
CA LYS A 2 31.94 1.22 -47.73
C LYS A 2 31.44 -0.09 -47.09
N LYS A 3 32.28 -1.14 -47.02
CA LYS A 3 31.90 -2.42 -46.38
C LYS A 3 31.64 -2.28 -44.87
N ILE A 4 32.49 -1.54 -44.15
CA ILE A 4 32.37 -1.31 -42.70
C ILE A 4 31.10 -0.51 -42.39
N ILE A 5 30.80 0.51 -43.19
CA ILE A 5 29.57 1.31 -43.04
C ILE A 5 28.32 0.43 -43.26
N LEU A 6 28.35 -0.48 -44.23
CA LEU A 6 27.25 -1.41 -44.50
C LEU A 6 27.05 -2.42 -43.36
N THR A 7 28.14 -2.93 -42.76
CA THR A 7 28.06 -3.85 -41.61
C THR A 7 27.49 -3.16 -40.37
N ILE A 8 27.91 -1.91 -40.11
CA ILE A 8 27.37 -1.09 -39.01
C ILE A 8 25.88 -0.80 -39.23
N LEU A 9 25.48 -0.50 -40.46
CA LEU A 9 24.07 -0.26 -40.80
C LEU A 9 23.20 -1.52 -40.61
N LEU A 10 23.71 -2.70 -41.02
CA LEU A 10 23.03 -3.99 -40.81
C LEU A 10 22.90 -4.35 -39.32
N LEU A 11 23.94 -4.10 -38.52
CA LEU A 11 23.89 -4.29 -37.06
C LEU A 11 22.86 -3.35 -36.40
N PHE A 12 22.77 -2.10 -36.85
CA PHE A 12 21.79 -1.14 -36.34
C PHE A 12 20.36 -1.52 -36.72
N CYS A 13 20.12 -1.97 -37.96
CA CYS A 13 18.81 -2.47 -38.39
C CYS A 13 18.38 -3.73 -37.63
N ALA A 14 19.30 -4.65 -37.35
CA ALA A 14 19.03 -5.86 -36.56
C ALA A 14 18.64 -5.53 -35.10
N GLN A 15 19.26 -4.51 -34.51
CA GLN A 15 18.90 -4.02 -33.17
C GLN A 15 17.49 -3.41 -33.13
N VAL A 16 17.11 -2.63 -34.15
CA VAL A 16 15.77 -2.03 -34.25
C VAL A 16 14.69 -3.10 -34.46
N SER A 17 14.93 -4.12 -35.29
CA SER A 17 13.97 -5.22 -35.48
C SER A 17 13.79 -6.07 -34.21
N LEU A 18 14.88 -6.30 -33.46
CA LEU A 18 14.81 -7.03 -32.20
C LEU A 18 14.00 -6.23 -31.17
N ALA A 19 14.27 -4.93 -31.03
CA ALA A 19 13.54 -4.04 -30.12
C ALA A 19 12.04 -4.01 -30.44
N ASN A 20 11.65 -3.91 -31.72
CA ASN A 20 10.24 -3.98 -32.14
C ASN A 20 9.60 -5.31 -31.75
N SER A 21 10.25 -6.44 -32.03
CA SER A 21 9.72 -7.77 -31.68
C SER A 21 9.50 -7.96 -30.17
N VAL A 22 10.36 -7.38 -29.34
CA VAL A 22 10.24 -7.39 -27.88
C VAL A 22 9.09 -6.51 -27.41
N ILE A 23 8.95 -5.30 -27.96
CA ILE A 23 7.85 -4.38 -27.63
C ILE A 23 6.50 -4.98 -28.05
N ASP A 24 6.42 -5.58 -29.23
CA ASP A 24 5.19 -6.22 -29.71
C ASP A 24 4.82 -7.41 -28.83
N ASN A 25 5.79 -8.19 -28.37
CA ASN A 25 5.55 -9.24 -27.39
C ASN A 25 4.98 -8.69 -26.06
N LEU A 26 5.51 -7.56 -25.57
CA LEU A 26 5.00 -6.91 -24.37
C LEU A 26 3.56 -6.40 -24.54
N LYS A 27 3.27 -5.80 -25.69
CA LYS A 27 1.94 -5.25 -26.02
C LYS A 27 0.87 -6.32 -26.24
N GLU A 28 1.22 -7.39 -26.94
CA GLU A 28 0.24 -8.39 -27.39
C GLU A 28 0.14 -9.58 -26.43
N LYS A 29 1.27 -10.09 -25.93
CA LYS A 29 1.31 -11.33 -25.13
C LYS A 29 1.37 -11.10 -23.62
N LYS A 30 1.86 -9.94 -23.19
CA LYS A 30 2.06 -9.63 -21.75
C LYS A 30 1.30 -8.38 -21.30
N LYS A 31 0.23 -8.03 -22.01
CA LYS A 31 -0.65 -6.91 -21.63
C LYS A 31 -1.28 -7.20 -20.27
N LYS A 32 -1.17 -6.24 -19.35
CA LYS A 32 -1.80 -6.30 -18.04
C LYS A 32 -3.18 -5.65 -18.08
N SER A 33 -4.05 -6.10 -17.18
CA SER A 33 -5.38 -5.51 -17.04
C SER A 33 -5.26 -4.10 -16.47
N TYR A 34 -6.28 -3.25 -16.68
CA TYR A 34 -6.30 -1.93 -16.04
C TYR A 34 -6.42 -2.05 -14.52
N LEU A 35 -7.09 -3.10 -14.02
CA LEU A 35 -7.14 -3.42 -12.59
C LEU A 35 -5.73 -3.69 -12.05
N ASP A 36 -4.90 -4.48 -12.73
CA ASP A 36 -3.53 -4.76 -12.31
C ASP A 36 -2.72 -3.46 -12.16
N PHE A 37 -2.92 -2.52 -13.08
CA PHE A 37 -2.29 -1.20 -13.02
C PHE A 37 -2.76 -0.39 -11.80
N ILE A 38 -4.07 -0.41 -11.50
CA ILE A 38 -4.64 0.25 -10.32
C ILE A 38 -4.05 -0.33 -9.05
N LEU A 39 -4.01 -1.66 -8.92
CA LEU A 39 -3.47 -2.37 -7.77
C LEU A 39 -1.99 -2.02 -7.56
N LEU A 40 -1.18 -2.12 -8.62
CA LEU A 40 0.24 -1.78 -8.57
C LEU A 40 0.47 -0.33 -8.15
N LYS A 41 -0.35 0.60 -8.62
CA LYS A 41 -0.27 2.01 -8.23
C LYS A 41 -0.58 2.18 -6.74
N ILE A 42 -1.62 1.53 -6.23
CA ILE A 42 -1.97 1.57 -4.80
C ILE A 42 -0.80 1.05 -3.97
N GLU A 43 -0.30 -0.14 -4.29
CA GLU A 43 0.80 -0.80 -3.59
C GLU A 43 2.07 0.05 -3.59
N THR A 44 2.48 0.56 -4.75
CA THR A 44 3.65 1.43 -4.87
C THR A 44 3.53 2.66 -3.98
N LYS A 45 2.33 3.26 -3.92
CA LYS A 45 2.07 4.43 -3.09
C LYS A 45 2.10 4.10 -1.60
N LEU A 46 1.64 2.91 -1.19
CA LEU A 46 1.74 2.43 0.20
C LEU A 46 3.19 2.26 0.63
N ILE A 47 3.99 1.58 -0.20
CA ILE A 47 5.40 1.31 0.08
C ILE A 47 6.17 2.62 0.26
N GLN A 48 5.94 3.62 -0.59
CA GLN A 48 6.55 4.95 -0.47
C GLN A 48 6.24 5.63 0.88
N ARG A 49 5.12 5.27 1.50
CA ARG A 49 4.60 5.90 2.73
C ARG A 49 4.97 5.15 4.00
N HIS A 50 5.64 4.00 3.91
CA HIS A 50 6.19 3.29 5.08
C HIS A 50 7.11 4.16 5.94
N SER A 51 7.77 5.16 5.33
CA SER A 51 8.60 6.15 6.02
C SER A 51 7.85 6.91 7.13
N LEU A 52 6.53 7.10 6.99
CA LEU A 52 5.68 7.74 8.03
C LEU A 52 5.59 6.91 9.31
N LEU A 53 5.88 5.61 9.22
CA LEU A 53 5.89 4.69 10.35
C LEU A 53 7.26 4.52 11.00
N GLY A 54 8.27 5.27 10.56
CA GLY A 54 9.61 5.28 11.13
C GLY A 54 9.68 5.66 12.61
N SER A 55 10.90 5.56 13.16
CA SER A 55 11.18 5.80 14.57
C SER A 55 10.87 7.26 14.98
N GLN A 56 10.30 7.44 16.17
CA GLN A 56 9.98 8.74 16.76
C GLN A 56 10.78 8.95 18.06
N PRO A 57 11.35 10.15 18.29
CA PRO A 57 12.08 10.47 19.52
C PRO A 57 11.15 10.38 20.75
N LEU A 58 9.89 10.82 20.60
CA LEU A 58 8.82 10.60 21.56
C LEU A 58 7.79 9.63 20.97
N ALA A 59 7.79 8.40 21.47
CA ALA A 59 6.92 7.34 20.94
C ALA A 59 5.48 7.49 21.45
N LEU A 60 4.65 8.17 20.66
CA LEU A 60 3.21 8.35 20.91
C LEU A 60 2.37 7.18 20.38
N ARG A 61 2.96 6.39 19.48
CA ARG A 61 2.43 5.11 18.97
C ARG A 61 3.47 4.00 19.14
N ILE A 62 3.06 2.78 18.83
CA ILE A 62 3.98 1.66 18.70
C ILE A 62 5.10 2.02 17.70
N GLN A 63 6.34 1.69 18.08
CA GLN A 63 7.51 1.81 17.23
C GLN A 63 7.74 0.47 16.52
N TYR A 64 7.97 0.52 15.21
CA TYR A 64 8.11 -0.66 14.38
C TYR A 64 9.54 -0.77 13.88
N GLN A 65 10.11 -1.96 13.91
CA GLN A 65 11.40 -2.24 13.29
C GLN A 65 11.26 -2.45 11.78
N ASN A 66 10.11 -2.97 11.33
CA ASN A 66 9.81 -3.16 9.92
C ASN A 66 8.30 -3.01 9.68
N VAL A 67 7.93 -2.49 8.52
CA VAL A 67 6.55 -2.45 8.04
C VAL A 67 6.54 -2.86 6.57
N GLY A 68 5.73 -3.87 6.25
CA GLY A 68 5.42 -4.30 4.90
C GLY A 68 3.98 -4.01 4.54
N SER A 69 3.71 -3.85 3.25
CA SER A 69 2.37 -3.77 2.69
C SER A 69 2.35 -4.55 1.38
N GLN A 70 1.23 -5.22 1.12
CA GLN A 70 0.97 -5.88 -0.15
C GLN A 70 -0.50 -5.67 -0.52
N ILE A 71 -0.81 -5.80 -1.81
CA ILE A 71 -2.18 -5.76 -2.31
C ILE A 71 -2.51 -7.03 -3.06
N GLU A 72 -3.70 -7.55 -2.84
CA GLU A 72 -4.24 -8.71 -3.53
C GLU A 72 -5.66 -8.43 -4.01
N PHE A 73 -6.04 -9.00 -5.15
CA PHE A 73 -7.42 -9.04 -5.59
C PHE A 73 -7.94 -10.47 -5.46
N ASN A 74 -8.90 -10.65 -4.55
CA ASN A 74 -9.63 -11.90 -4.42
C ASN A 74 -10.75 -11.92 -5.47
N GLU A 75 -10.59 -12.78 -6.48
CA GLU A 75 -11.53 -12.90 -7.59
C GLU A 75 -12.91 -13.43 -7.13
N GLU A 76 -12.93 -14.40 -6.21
CA GLU A 76 -14.17 -15.05 -5.72
C GLU A 76 -15.07 -14.06 -5.00
N GLU A 77 -14.50 -13.24 -4.13
CA GLU A 77 -15.23 -12.23 -3.36
C GLU A 77 -15.29 -10.87 -4.07
N SER A 78 -14.58 -10.73 -5.18
CA SER A 78 -14.36 -9.46 -5.89
C SER A 78 -13.88 -8.34 -4.94
N LYS A 79 -12.98 -8.69 -4.02
CA LYS A 79 -12.43 -7.77 -3.01
C LYS A 79 -10.97 -7.46 -3.28
N ILE A 80 -10.60 -6.21 -3.04
CA ILE A 80 -9.21 -5.79 -2.99
C ILE A 80 -8.79 -5.83 -1.52
N ILE A 81 -7.75 -6.59 -1.19
CA ILE A 81 -7.22 -6.75 0.16
C ILE A 81 -5.87 -6.05 0.24
N ILE A 82 -5.78 -5.05 1.09
CA ILE A 82 -4.53 -4.38 1.45
C ILE A 82 -4.05 -4.99 2.76
N THR A 83 -3.02 -5.83 2.70
CA THR A 83 -2.40 -6.39 3.91
C THR A 83 -1.27 -5.47 4.38
N ILE A 84 -1.29 -5.08 5.65
CA ILE A 84 -0.25 -4.29 6.31
C ILE A 84 0.32 -5.14 7.45
N ILE A 85 1.62 -5.41 7.42
CA ILE A 85 2.32 -6.17 8.45
C ILE A 85 3.32 -5.26 9.13
N ALA A 86 3.14 -4.99 10.41
CA ALA A 86 4.01 -4.13 11.20
C ALA A 86 4.66 -4.95 12.33
N ILE A 87 5.99 -4.97 12.37
CA ILE A 87 6.75 -5.73 13.35
C ILE A 87 7.22 -4.79 14.45
N MET A 88 6.82 -5.07 15.70
CA MET A 88 7.20 -4.24 16.85
C MET A 88 8.72 -4.22 17.07
N ASP A 89 9.25 -3.07 17.47
CA ASP A 89 10.69 -2.90 17.77
C ASP A 89 11.14 -3.79 18.93
N LYS A 90 11.92 -4.83 18.62
CA LYS A 90 12.32 -5.84 19.61
C LYS A 90 13.09 -5.24 20.79
N LYS A 91 14.00 -4.30 20.54
CA LYS A 91 14.85 -3.71 21.60
C LYS A 91 14.01 -2.91 22.60
N ARG A 92 13.14 -2.03 22.10
CA ARG A 92 12.26 -1.19 22.90
C ARG A 92 11.30 -2.01 23.76
N TYR A 93 10.68 -3.03 23.17
CA TYR A 93 9.65 -3.82 23.87
C TYR A 93 10.21 -4.94 24.73
N ALA A 94 11.52 -5.19 24.69
CA ALA A 94 12.22 -5.98 25.71
C ALA A 94 12.19 -5.25 27.06
N GLU A 95 12.45 -3.94 27.05
CA GLU A 95 12.48 -3.08 28.24
C GLU A 95 11.07 -2.59 28.63
N LYS A 96 10.27 -2.17 27.65
CA LYS A 96 8.91 -1.65 27.87
C LYS A 96 7.84 -2.67 27.52
N LYS A 97 7.15 -3.20 28.53
CA LYS A 97 6.00 -4.09 28.31
C LYS A 97 4.84 -3.30 27.66
N TYR A 98 4.38 -3.77 26.51
CA TYR A 98 3.22 -3.21 25.81
C TYR A 98 2.46 -4.33 25.09
N LYS A 99 1.14 -4.27 25.11
CA LYS A 99 0.26 -5.17 24.36
C LYS A 99 -0.47 -4.37 23.29
N PRO A 100 -0.32 -4.70 21.98
CA PRO A 100 -1.06 -4.07 20.90
C PRO A 100 -2.58 -4.09 21.11
N LYS A 101 -3.25 -3.05 20.61
CA LYS A 101 -4.71 -2.87 20.69
C LYS A 101 -5.29 -2.54 19.31
N ILE A 102 -6.62 -2.64 19.18
CA ILE A 102 -7.35 -2.28 17.94
C ILE A 102 -7.07 -0.84 17.51
N SER A 103 -6.87 0.09 18.46
CA SER A 103 -6.48 1.46 18.16
C SER A 103 -5.14 1.54 17.43
N ASP A 104 -4.19 0.65 17.74
CA ASP A 104 -2.88 0.64 17.10
C ASP A 104 -2.97 0.17 15.64
N CYS A 105 -3.79 -0.84 15.34
CA CYS A 105 -4.11 -1.25 13.97
C CYS A 105 -4.66 -0.06 13.16
N ASN A 106 -5.63 0.66 13.74
CA ASN A 106 -6.21 1.82 13.09
C ASN A 106 -5.19 2.94 12.92
N ILE A 107 -4.33 3.22 13.90
CA ILE A 107 -3.29 4.24 13.79
C ILE A 107 -2.32 3.93 12.66
N ILE A 108 -1.83 2.68 12.52
CA ILE A 108 -0.91 2.35 11.42
C ILE A 108 -1.56 2.51 10.06
N ARG A 109 -2.80 2.02 9.93
CA ARG A 109 -3.59 2.14 8.71
C ARG A 109 -3.83 3.61 8.37
N ASN A 110 -4.21 4.42 9.36
CA ASN A 110 -4.53 5.82 9.16
C ASN A 110 -3.32 6.63 8.71
N LEU A 111 -2.14 6.35 9.27
CA LEU A 111 -0.91 7.01 8.86
C LEU A 111 -0.52 6.61 7.43
N LEU A 112 -0.56 5.32 7.11
CA LEU A 112 -0.22 4.83 5.77
C LEU A 112 -1.20 5.33 4.71
N LEU A 113 -2.51 5.24 4.93
CA LEU A 113 -3.50 5.61 3.92
C LEU A 113 -3.77 7.12 3.91
N TYR A 114 -4.01 7.72 5.07
CA TYR A 114 -4.52 9.11 5.18
C TYR A 114 -3.50 10.09 5.75
N GLY A 115 -2.33 9.63 6.20
CA GLY A 115 -1.30 10.52 6.76
C GLY A 115 -1.80 11.30 7.98
N LYS A 116 -2.86 10.79 8.61
CA LYS A 116 -3.50 11.36 9.80
C LYS A 116 -3.47 10.32 10.90
N TYR A 117 -3.45 10.76 12.16
CA TYR A 117 -3.42 9.83 13.29
C TYR A 117 -4.80 9.25 13.61
N GLY A 118 -5.86 10.07 13.55
CA GLY A 118 -7.27 9.65 13.77
C GLY A 118 -7.65 9.32 15.22
N TYR A 119 -6.69 9.31 16.14
CA TYR A 119 -6.88 9.05 17.56
C TYR A 119 -6.23 10.13 18.44
N ASN A 120 -6.68 10.29 19.67
CA ASN A 120 -6.05 11.16 20.65
C ASN A 120 -4.78 10.51 21.21
N LEU A 121 -3.68 11.26 21.31
CA LEU A 121 -2.37 10.73 21.71
C LEU A 121 -2.34 10.19 23.15
N ILE A 122 -3.15 10.76 24.04
CA ILE A 122 -3.19 10.40 25.46
C ILE A 122 -4.22 9.28 25.70
N PHE A 123 -5.47 9.51 25.30
CA PHE A 123 -6.57 8.60 25.61
C PHE A 123 -6.78 7.48 24.59
N GLN A 124 -6.08 7.51 23.44
CA GLN A 124 -6.26 6.57 22.33
C GLN A 124 -7.73 6.40 21.90
N LYS A 125 -8.55 7.45 22.06
CA LYS A 125 -9.93 7.52 21.58
C LYS A 125 -9.96 8.13 20.18
N ARG A 126 -10.89 7.67 19.33
CA ARG A 126 -11.11 8.26 18.00
C ARG A 126 -11.32 9.77 18.12
N ASN A 127 -10.65 10.53 17.27
CA ASN A 127 -10.76 11.98 17.23
C ASN A 127 -11.66 12.42 16.05
N LYS A 128 -12.04 13.69 16.04
CA LYS A 128 -12.91 14.27 14.99
C LYS A 128 -12.19 14.68 13.70
N TYR A 129 -10.87 14.44 13.60
CA TYR A 129 -10.03 14.95 12.50
C TYR A 129 -9.85 13.94 11.36
N LEU A 130 -10.43 12.74 11.51
CA LEU A 130 -10.49 11.69 10.51
C LEU A 130 -11.86 10.98 10.59
N THR A 131 -12.86 11.56 9.93
CA THR A 131 -14.18 10.94 9.77
C THR A 131 -14.15 9.85 8.70
N ASN A 132 -15.26 9.15 8.45
CA ASN A 132 -15.31 8.16 7.37
C ASN A 132 -15.26 8.84 6.00
N GLU A 133 -15.91 9.99 5.88
CA GLU A 133 -15.92 10.83 4.67
C GLU A 133 -14.50 11.36 4.38
N ASP A 134 -13.76 11.80 5.41
CA ASP A 134 -12.34 12.15 5.27
C ASP A 134 -11.52 10.96 4.73
N MET A 135 -11.80 9.74 5.18
CA MET A 135 -11.08 8.53 4.73
C MET A 135 -11.38 8.21 3.28
N GLU A 136 -12.63 8.33 2.84
CA GLU A 136 -13.03 8.16 1.43
C GLU A 136 -12.32 9.19 0.54
N GLU A 137 -12.44 10.48 0.87
CA GLU A 137 -11.86 11.57 0.09
C GLU A 137 -10.33 11.44 -0.01
N LEU A 138 -9.66 11.16 1.12
CA LEU A 138 -8.21 11.01 1.15
C LEU A 138 -7.76 9.75 0.39
N TYR A 139 -8.53 8.66 0.43
CA TYR A 139 -8.20 7.46 -0.33
C TYR A 139 -8.30 7.74 -1.84
N VAL A 140 -9.42 8.30 -2.30
CA VAL A 140 -9.62 8.66 -3.71
C VAL A 140 -8.53 9.61 -4.19
N THR A 141 -8.32 10.70 -3.47
CA THR A 141 -7.37 11.75 -3.85
C THR A 141 -5.93 11.22 -3.93
N ARG A 142 -5.55 10.27 -3.08
CA ARG A 142 -4.14 9.82 -3.00
C ARG A 142 -3.82 8.63 -3.88
N PHE A 143 -4.76 7.72 -4.03
CA PHE A 143 -4.54 6.45 -4.68
C PHE A 143 -5.22 6.38 -6.05
N LEU A 144 -6.41 6.97 -6.18
CA LEU A 144 -7.23 6.86 -7.38
C LEU A 144 -7.19 8.09 -8.29
N SER A 145 -6.73 9.25 -7.81
CA SER A 145 -6.58 10.46 -8.62
C SER A 145 -5.68 10.25 -9.83
N ASN A 146 -5.92 10.97 -10.92
CA ASN A 146 -5.19 10.83 -12.19
C ASN A 146 -5.34 9.44 -12.85
N LEU A 147 -6.34 8.67 -12.46
CA LEU A 147 -6.81 7.51 -13.21
C LEU A 147 -8.06 7.92 -13.99
N SER A 148 -8.21 7.39 -15.20
CA SER A 148 -9.44 7.50 -15.98
C SER A 148 -10.46 6.51 -15.43
N LEU A 149 -11.08 6.85 -14.29
CA LEU A 149 -12.13 6.07 -13.63
C LEU A 149 -13.42 6.89 -13.58
N SER A 150 -14.55 6.25 -13.84
CA SER A 150 -15.88 6.80 -13.59
C SER A 150 -16.22 6.80 -12.10
N ASP A 151 -17.18 7.62 -11.71
CA ASP A 151 -17.68 7.66 -10.32
C ASP A 151 -18.18 6.29 -9.85
N LYS A 152 -18.79 5.52 -10.76
CA LYS A 152 -19.24 4.15 -10.48
C LYS A 152 -18.07 3.23 -10.13
N GLU A 153 -16.96 3.32 -10.87
CA GLU A 153 -15.76 2.53 -10.61
C GLU A 153 -15.06 2.96 -9.32
N ILE A 154 -14.96 4.27 -9.06
CA ILE A 154 -14.40 4.81 -7.81
C ILE A 154 -15.20 4.31 -6.60
N ASN A 155 -16.54 4.40 -6.67
CA ASN A 155 -17.42 3.92 -5.61
C ASN A 155 -17.30 2.40 -5.41
N TYR A 156 -17.15 1.65 -6.50
CA TYR A 156 -16.91 0.21 -6.42
C TYR A 156 -15.58 -0.10 -5.73
N LEU A 157 -14.49 0.58 -6.09
CA LEU A 157 -13.17 0.40 -5.48
C LEU A 157 -13.21 0.75 -3.98
N LEU A 158 -13.84 1.85 -3.59
CA LEU A 158 -13.99 2.23 -2.18
C LEU A 158 -14.75 1.17 -1.37
N LYS A 159 -15.87 0.69 -1.90
CA LYS A 159 -16.73 -0.29 -1.20
C LYS A 159 -16.06 -1.66 -1.07
N ASN A 160 -15.27 -2.06 -2.05
CA ASN A 160 -14.69 -3.41 -2.13
C ASN A 160 -13.19 -3.46 -1.76
N THR A 161 -12.59 -2.35 -1.34
CA THR A 161 -11.23 -2.35 -0.77
C THR A 161 -11.29 -2.54 0.74
N PHE A 162 -10.61 -3.57 1.23
CA PHE A 162 -10.47 -3.91 2.63
C PHE A 162 -9.00 -3.82 3.05
N VAL A 163 -8.78 -3.54 4.33
CA VAL A 163 -7.46 -3.49 4.94
C VAL A 163 -7.39 -4.56 6.01
N GLU A 164 -6.32 -5.33 5.96
CA GLU A 164 -5.94 -6.30 6.99
C GLU A 164 -4.65 -5.82 7.65
N ALA A 165 -4.73 -5.42 8.91
CA ALA A 165 -3.61 -4.91 9.67
C ALA A 165 -3.15 -5.94 10.69
N LYS A 166 -1.89 -6.39 10.58
CA LYS A 166 -1.25 -7.29 11.54
C LYS A 166 -0.11 -6.58 12.25
N ILE A 167 -0.17 -6.54 13.58
CA ILE A 167 0.95 -6.08 14.41
C ILE A 167 1.54 -7.28 15.13
N ILE A 168 2.83 -7.53 14.91
CA ILE A 168 3.56 -8.69 15.43
C ILE A 168 4.40 -8.30 16.65
N ASP A 169 4.11 -8.91 17.80
CA ASP A 169 4.90 -8.82 19.04
C ASP A 169 5.95 -9.93 19.06
N THR A 170 7.16 -9.59 18.61
CA THR A 170 8.28 -10.53 18.44
C THR A 170 8.80 -11.17 19.73
N LEU A 171 8.37 -10.72 20.90
CA LEU A 171 8.90 -11.19 22.19
C LEU A 171 7.90 -12.04 22.96
N ARG A 172 6.61 -11.69 22.91
CA ARG A 172 5.59 -12.30 23.77
C ARG A 172 4.43 -12.92 22.98
N GLY A 173 4.41 -12.77 21.66
CA GLY A 173 3.36 -13.34 20.82
C GLY A 173 1.97 -12.72 21.05
N ASN A 174 1.90 -11.50 21.59
CA ASN A 174 0.63 -10.75 21.70
C ASN A 174 0.24 -10.10 20.37
N ASP A 175 0.36 -10.85 19.28
CA ASP A 175 0.01 -10.37 17.95
C ASP A 175 -1.45 -9.94 17.94
N ILE A 176 -1.74 -8.89 17.17
CA ILE A 176 -3.12 -8.48 16.89
C ILE A 176 -3.33 -8.42 15.38
N PHE A 177 -4.49 -8.86 14.97
CA PHE A 177 -5.00 -8.78 13.62
C PHE A 177 -6.30 -7.97 13.67
N CYS A 178 -6.43 -7.00 12.77
CA CYS A 178 -7.62 -6.19 12.64
C CYS A 178 -7.99 -6.05 11.17
N GLU A 179 -9.28 -6.04 10.86
CA GLU A 179 -9.76 -5.93 9.49
C GLU A 179 -10.90 -4.94 9.34
N GLY A 180 -11.06 -4.40 8.13
CA GLY A 180 -12.17 -3.50 7.84
C GLY A 180 -12.09 -2.87 6.47
N ASN A 181 -13.19 -2.26 6.05
CA ASN A 181 -13.21 -1.50 4.81
C ASN A 181 -12.25 -0.30 4.88
N VAL A 182 -11.68 0.07 3.74
CA VAL A 182 -10.71 1.17 3.64
C VAL A 182 -11.25 2.51 4.11
N ALA A 183 -12.56 2.74 4.17
CA ALA A 183 -13.15 3.99 4.64
C ALA A 183 -13.74 3.90 6.06
N ARG A 184 -13.47 2.84 6.82
CA ARG A 184 -14.04 2.61 8.16
C ARG A 184 -13.00 2.16 9.16
N ASP A 185 -13.30 2.23 10.45
CA ASP A 185 -12.42 1.69 11.49
C ASP A 185 -12.29 0.17 11.37
N LEU A 186 -11.05 -0.31 11.53
CA LEU A 186 -10.73 -1.73 11.64
C LEU A 186 -11.25 -2.27 12.97
N LYS A 187 -11.71 -3.51 12.95
CA LYS A 187 -12.23 -4.23 14.11
C LYS A 187 -11.33 -5.39 14.50
#